data_AF-A0A0R0GJN6-F1
#
_entry.id   AF-A0A0R0GJN6-F1
#
_cell.length_a   1.000
_cell.length_b   1.000
_cell.length_c   1.000
_cell.angle_alpha   90.00
_cell.angle_beta   90.00
_cell.angle_gamma   90.00
#
_symmetry.space_group_name_H-M   'P 1'
#
loop_
_entity.id
_entity.type
_entity.pdbx_description
1 polymer ?
#
loop_
_entity_poly.entity_id
_entity_poly.type
_entity_poly.pdbx_seq_one_letter_code
_entity_poly.pdbx_strand_id
1 'polypeptide(L)'
;KRQIRDIQNLNRHILGEALSSLSLKELKNLESRLEKGLSRVRSRKHETLFADIEFMQKREIELQNHNNFLRAKIAEHEKAQQRQQDMIPGNVCESTIPPQSYDRNFFPVNLIDSNNQYSNQDQTALQLV
;
A
#
# COMPACT_ATOMS: atom_id res chain seq x y z
N LYS A 1 15.45 -0.47 44.78
CA LYS A 1 16.09 0.85 44.52
C LYS A 1 17.32 0.75 43.61
N ARG A 2 18.28 -0.16 43.84
CA ARG A 2 19.50 -0.31 42.99
C ARG A 2 19.20 -0.72 41.54
N GLN A 3 18.40 -1.77 41.34
CA GLN A 3 18.04 -2.26 40.01
C GLN A 3 17.40 -1.19 39.10
N ILE A 4 16.55 -0.32 39.67
CA ILE A 4 15.94 0.80 38.94
C ILE A 4 17.01 1.76 38.43
N ARG A 5 17.98 2.12 39.29
CA ARG A 5 19.09 3.00 38.94
C ARG A 5 19.97 2.39 37.84
N ASP A 6 20.24 1.09 37.95
CA ASP A 6 21.05 0.36 36.98
C ASP A 6 20.39 0.36 35.59
N ILE A 7 19.07 0.12 35.53
CA ILE A 7 18.28 0.20 34.28
C ILE A 7 18.26 1.63 33.72
N GLN A 8 18.04 2.63 34.58
CA GLN A 8 18.03 4.04 34.15
C GLN A 8 19.38 4.47 33.58
N ASN A 9 20.49 4.07 34.21
CA ASN A 9 21.83 4.34 33.70
C ASN A 9 22.05 3.66 32.35
N LEU A 10 21.63 2.39 32.22
CA LEU A 10 21.71 1.66 30.96
C LEU A 10 20.93 2.36 29.84
N ASN A 11 19.71 2.83 30.11
CA ASN A 11 18.90 3.55 29.11
C ASN A 11 19.58 4.83 28.65
N ARG A 12 20.16 5.63 29.57
CA ARG A 12 20.94 6.81 29.21
C ARG A 12 22.10 6.46 28.29
N HIS A 13 22.86 5.41 28.61
CA HIS A 13 23.96 4.97 27.76
C HIS A 13 23.49 4.54 26.36
N ILE A 14 22.40 3.76 26.27
CA ILE A 14 21.80 3.34 24.99
C ILE A 14 21.36 4.54 24.15
N LEU A 15 20.92 5.63 24.79
CA LEU A 15 20.57 6.90 24.14
C LEU A 15 21.77 7.79 23.80
N GLY A 16 23.00 7.36 24.13
CA GLY A 16 24.22 8.12 23.88
C GLY A 16 24.56 9.16 24.96
N GLU A 17 23.91 9.10 26.11
CA GLU A 17 24.14 10.01 27.24
C GLU A 17 25.11 9.41 28.27
N ALA A 18 25.73 10.26 29.10
CA ALA A 18 26.60 9.86 30.23
C ALA A 18 27.76 8.90 29.86
N LEU A 19 28.19 8.90 28.60
CA LEU A 19 29.21 7.99 28.06
C LEU A 19 30.60 8.19 28.65
N SER A 20 30.90 9.39 29.18
CA SER A 20 32.17 9.70 29.84
C SER A 20 32.46 8.83 31.08
N SER A 21 31.42 8.20 31.64
CA SER A 21 31.55 7.28 32.77
C SER A 21 31.92 5.85 32.37
N LEU A 22 31.94 5.55 31.07
CA LEU A 22 32.24 4.22 30.53
C LEU A 22 33.71 4.12 30.13
N SER A 23 34.31 2.96 30.38
CA SER A 23 35.61 2.61 29.82
C SER A 23 35.51 2.35 28.30
N LEU A 24 36.65 2.40 27.61
CA LEU A 24 36.73 2.08 26.18
C LEU A 24 36.14 0.69 25.85
N LYS A 25 36.35 -0.29 26.74
CA LYS A 25 35.82 -1.65 26.56
C LYS A 25 34.29 -1.68 26.65
N GLU A 26 33.72 -0.95 27.60
CA GLU A 26 32.27 -0.85 27.78
C GLU A 26 31.62 -0.09 26.64
N LEU A 27 32.27 0.97 26.14
CA LEU A 27 31.79 1.73 24.99
C LEU A 27 31.74 0.88 23.72
N LYS A 28 32.79 0.10 23.44
CA LYS A 28 32.79 -0.87 22.32
C LYS A 28 31.71 -1.94 22.46
N ASN A 29 31.44 -2.39 23.69
CA ASN A 29 30.36 -3.35 23.93
C ASN A 29 28.98 -2.73 23.67
N LEU A 30 28.76 -1.50 24.15
CA LEU A 30 27.54 -0.75 23.93
C LEU A 30 27.29 -0.52 22.44
N GLU A 31 28.31 -0.07 21.70
CA GLU A 31 28.25 0.11 20.24
C GLU A 31 27.85 -1.18 19.53
N SER A 32 28.54 -2.30 19.79
CA SER A 32 28.21 -3.60 19.17
C SER A 32 26.78 -4.06 19.49
N ARG A 33 26.30 -3.79 20.71
CA ARG A 33 24.91 -4.11 21.10
C ARG A 33 23.90 -3.25 20.33
N LEU A 34 24.17 -1.96 20.20
CA LEU A 34 23.34 -1.02 19.45
C LEU A 34 23.30 -1.38 17.97
N GLU A 35 24.45 -1.70 17.37
CA GLU A 35 24.55 -2.11 15.97
C GLU A 35 23.72 -3.37 15.69
N LYS A 36 23.85 -4.40 16.54
CA LYS A 36 23.03 -5.62 16.44
C LYS A 36 21.55 -5.34 16.62
N GLY A 37 21.18 -4.50 17.60
CA GLY A 37 19.79 -4.10 17.84
C GLY A 37 19.19 -3.37 16.63
N LEU A 38 19.93 -2.40 16.08
CA LEU A 38 19.55 -1.63 14.90
C LEU A 38 19.40 -2.52 13.66
N SER A 39 20.33 -3.45 13.45
CA SER A 39 20.26 -4.43 12.36
C SER A 39 18.99 -5.28 12.45
N ARG A 40 18.65 -5.79 13.64
CA ARG A 40 17.40 -6.55 13.86
C ARG A 40 16.15 -5.71 13.60
N VAL A 41 16.13 -4.46 14.04
CA VAL A 41 14.99 -3.54 13.79
C VAL A 41 14.83 -3.28 12.29
N ARG A 42 15.93 -3.04 11.57
CA ARG A 42 15.92 -2.82 10.12
C ARG A 42 15.44 -4.08 9.37
N SER A 43 15.96 -5.26 9.72
CA SER A 43 15.53 -6.53 9.10
C SER A 43 14.02 -6.73 9.27
N ARG A 44 13.50 -6.59 10.49
CA ARG A 44 12.07 -6.77 10.76
C ARG A 44 11.20 -5.76 10.01
N LYS A 45 11.63 -4.49 9.94
CA LYS A 45 10.94 -3.47 9.15
C LYS A 45 10.92 -3.82 7.67
N HIS A 46 12.05 -4.29 7.15
CA HIS A 46 12.17 -4.73 5.76
C HIS A 46 11.25 -5.92 5.46
N GLU A 47 11.31 -6.99 6.27
CA GLU A 47 10.46 -8.18 6.14
C GLU A 47 8.97 -7.82 6.14
N THR A 48 8.54 -6.96 7.08
CA THR A 48 7.13 -6.53 7.18
C THR A 48 6.71 -5.74 5.94
N LEU A 49 7.52 -4.76 5.54
CA LEU A 49 7.23 -3.93 4.37
C LEU A 49 7.18 -4.75 3.08
N PHE A 50 8.05 -5.73 2.92
CA PHE A 50 8.05 -6.63 1.77
C PHE A 50 6.78 -7.48 1.71
N ALA A 51 6.34 -8.02 2.85
CA ALA A 51 5.09 -8.76 2.93
C ALA A 51 3.87 -7.89 2.57
N ASP A 52 3.85 -6.64 3.04
CA ASP A 52 2.76 -5.70 2.72
C ASP A 52 2.74 -5.35 1.22
N ILE A 53 3.91 -5.12 0.61
CA ILE A 53 4.02 -4.85 -0.83
C ILE A 53 3.50 -6.05 -1.64
N GLU A 54 3.93 -7.27 -1.30
CA GLU A 54 3.50 -8.49 -2.00
C GLU A 54 1.97 -8.68 -1.89
N PHE A 55 1.42 -8.46 -0.69
CA PHE A 55 -0.02 -8.54 -0.47
C PHE A 55 -0.80 -7.52 -1.31
N MET A 56 -0.33 -6.26 -1.35
CA MET A 56 -0.95 -5.21 -2.17
C MET A 56 -0.89 -5.53 -3.67
N GLN A 57 0.25 -6.03 -4.17
CA GLN A 57 0.40 -6.42 -5.58
C GLN A 57 -0.55 -7.56 -5.96
N LYS A 58 -0.67 -8.58 -5.10
CA LYS A 58 -1.64 -9.66 -5.32
C LYS A 58 -3.07 -9.13 -5.35
N ARG A 59 -3.41 -8.23 -4.43
CA ARG A 59 -4.74 -7.62 -4.36
C ARG A 59 -5.06 -6.79 -5.59
N GLU A 60 -4.09 -6.04 -6.11
CA GLU A 60 -4.22 -5.29 -7.36
C GLU A 60 -4.56 -6.22 -8.54
N ILE A 61 -3.83 -7.34 -8.67
CA ILE A 61 -4.07 -8.32 -9.74
C ILE A 61 -5.49 -8.92 -9.64
N GLU A 62 -5.92 -9.32 -8.43
CA GLU A 62 -7.26 -9.86 -8.20
C GLU A 62 -8.35 -8.87 -8.59
N LEU A 63 -8.20 -7.60 -8.19
CA LEU A 63 -9.15 -6.54 -8.53
C LEU A 63 -9.18 -6.26 -10.03
N GLN A 64 -8.02 -6.23 -10.68
CA GLN A 64 -7.94 -6.06 -12.13
C GLN A 64 -8.64 -7.21 -12.87
N ASN A 65 -8.45 -8.45 -12.41
CA ASN A 65 -9.11 -9.62 -12.99
C ASN A 65 -10.63 -9.54 -12.84
N HIS A 66 -11.14 -9.19 -11.66
CA HIS A 66 -12.58 -8.98 -11.46
C HIS A 66 -13.13 -7.85 -12.35
N ASN A 67 -12.39 -6.75 -12.47
CA ASN A 67 -12.83 -5.62 -13.28
C ASN A 67 -12.88 -6.00 -14.78
N ASN A 68 -11.88 -6.71 -15.29
CA ASN A 68 -11.85 -7.21 -16.65
C ASN A 68 -13.02 -8.19 -16.92
N PHE A 69 -13.32 -9.08 -15.98
CA PHE A 69 -14.45 -9.99 -16.08
C PHE A 69 -15.79 -9.24 -16.17
N LEU A 70 -16.00 -8.24 -15.32
CA LEU A 70 -17.21 -7.42 -15.35
C LEU A 70 -17.34 -6.64 -16.66
N ARG A 71 -16.25 -6.03 -17.15
CA ARG A 71 -16.25 -5.34 -18.45
C ARG A 71 -16.62 -6.28 -19.61
N ALA A 72 -16.08 -7.50 -19.61
CA ALA A 72 -16.43 -8.49 -20.62
C ALA A 72 -17.92 -8.87 -20.57
N LYS A 73 -18.46 -9.06 -19.36
CA LYS A 73 -19.89 -9.36 -19.16
C LYS A 73 -20.81 -8.20 -19.59
N ILE A 74 -20.41 -6.96 -19.34
CA ILE A 74 -21.12 -5.76 -19.82
C ILE A 74 -21.14 -5.74 -21.35
N ALA A 75 -19.98 -5.89 -21.98
CA ALA A 75 -19.88 -5.88 -23.45
C ALA A 75 -20.68 -7.02 -24.11
N GLU A 76 -20.78 -8.18 -23.47
CA GLU A 76 -21.64 -9.28 -23.93
C GLU A 76 -23.13 -8.91 -23.84
N HIS A 77 -23.56 -8.33 -22.73
CA HIS A 77 -24.94 -7.88 -22.52
C HIS A 77 -25.33 -6.79 -23.53
N GLU A 78 -24.47 -5.79 -23.76
CA GLU A 78 -24.69 -4.72 -24.73
C GLU A 78 -24.84 -5.27 -26.16
N LYS A 79 -24.00 -6.23 -26.56
CA LYS A 79 -24.12 -6.91 -27.86
C LYS A 79 -25.43 -7.70 -27.98
N ALA A 80 -25.84 -8.40 -26.93
CA ALA A 80 -27.09 -9.14 -26.92
C ALA A 80 -28.31 -8.20 -27.03
N GLN A 81 -28.25 -7.04 -26.39
CA GLN A 81 -29.28 -6.00 -26.46
C GLN A 81 -29.33 -5.33 -27.84
N GLN A 82 -28.19 -5.02 -28.46
CA GLN A 82 -28.13 -4.54 -29.84
C GLN A 82 -28.75 -5.55 -30.81
N ARG A 83 -28.44 -6.84 -30.70
CA ARG A 83 -29.09 -7.88 -31.54
C ARG A 83 -30.61 -7.96 -31.36
N GLN A 84 -31.14 -7.59 -30.20
CA GLN A 84 -32.59 -7.51 -29.99
C GLN A 84 -33.19 -6.21 -30.54
N GLN A 85 -32.43 -5.12 -30.55
CA GLN A 85 -32.85 -3.83 -31.13
C GLN A 85 -32.76 -3.79 -32.66
N ASP A 86 -31.83 -4.53 -33.28
CA ASP A 86 -31.70 -4.65 -34.74
C ASP A 86 -32.90 -5.36 -35.43
N MET A 87 -33.85 -5.87 -34.63
CA MET A 87 -35.17 -6.34 -35.11
C MET A 87 -36.22 -5.21 -35.18
N ILE A 88 -35.85 -3.95 -34.92
CA ILE A 88 -36.71 -2.76 -35.10
C ILE A 88 -35.95 -1.77 -36.00
N PRO A 89 -36.40 -1.50 -37.24
CA PRO A 89 -35.68 -0.62 -38.14
C PRO A 89 -35.88 0.83 -37.72
N GLY A 90 -34.84 1.45 -37.16
CA GLY A 90 -34.72 2.89 -37.04
C GLY A 90 -34.41 3.39 -35.63
N ASN A 91 -33.13 3.40 -35.25
CA ASN A 91 -32.54 4.57 -34.60
C ASN A 91 -31.01 4.45 -34.58
N VAL A 92 -30.34 5.40 -35.24
CA VAL A 92 -28.88 5.57 -35.18
C VAL A 92 -28.57 6.42 -33.95
N CYS A 93 -27.83 5.89 -32.99
CA CYS A 93 -27.17 6.68 -31.96
C CYS A 93 -25.73 6.19 -31.81
N GLU A 94 -24.84 6.91 -32.46
CA GLU A 94 -23.40 6.71 -32.46
C GLU A 94 -22.79 7.30 -31.18
N SER A 95 -22.13 6.46 -30.38
CA SER A 95 -21.12 6.87 -29.39
C SER A 95 -20.26 5.66 -29.07
N THR A 96 -19.45 5.26 -30.05
CA THR A 96 -18.47 4.19 -29.91
C THR A 96 -17.21 4.79 -29.27
N ILE A 97 -17.06 4.66 -27.95
CA ILE A 97 -15.75 4.90 -27.31
C ILE A 97 -14.90 3.66 -27.62
N PRO A 98 -13.79 3.78 -28.38
CA PRO A 98 -13.00 2.63 -28.79
C PRO A 98 -12.30 1.97 -27.58
N PRO A 99 -12.07 0.64 -27.63
CA PRO A 99 -11.40 -0.07 -26.56
C PRO A 99 -9.93 0.36 -26.51
N GLN A 100 -9.59 1.22 -25.57
CA GLN A 100 -8.21 1.61 -25.32
C GLN A 100 -7.47 0.41 -24.71
N SER A 101 -6.47 -0.11 -25.42
CA SER A 101 -5.48 -1.03 -24.90
C SER A 101 -4.73 -0.34 -23.75
N TYR A 102 -4.99 -0.72 -22.52
CA TYR A 102 -4.27 -0.20 -21.37
C TYR A 102 -2.88 -0.85 -21.33
N ASP A 103 -1.88 -0.07 -21.71
CA ASP A 103 -0.49 -0.40 -21.45
C ASP A 103 -0.17 -0.04 -19.99
N ARG A 104 0.63 -0.90 -19.36
CA ARG A 104 0.85 -1.05 -17.91
C ARG A 104 1.38 0.20 -17.17
N ASN A 105 1.70 1.28 -17.86
CA ASN A 105 2.44 2.42 -17.30
C ASN A 105 1.72 3.78 -17.37
N PHE A 106 0.45 3.85 -17.78
CA PHE A 106 -0.24 5.14 -17.86
C PHE A 106 -1.69 5.01 -17.40
N PHE A 107 -2.00 5.59 -16.23
CA PHE A 107 -3.39 5.87 -15.90
C PHE A 107 -3.88 6.99 -16.84
N PRO A 108 -4.96 6.79 -17.62
CA PRO A 108 -5.51 7.89 -18.39
C PRO A 108 -6.04 8.96 -17.44
N VAL A 109 -5.38 10.12 -17.48
CA VAL A 109 -5.66 11.35 -16.72
C VAL A 109 -7.07 11.92 -17.00
N ASN A 110 -7.86 11.28 -17.86
CA ASN A 110 -9.22 11.74 -18.20
C ASN A 110 -10.32 11.23 -17.25
N LEU A 111 -9.98 10.57 -16.12
CA LEU A 111 -10.96 10.20 -15.09
C LEU A 111 -10.84 11.03 -13.79
N ILE A 112 -10.04 12.10 -13.77
CA ILE A 112 -9.93 12.99 -12.60
C ILE A 112 -10.90 14.17 -12.63
N ASP A 113 -11.75 14.31 -13.65
CA ASP A 113 -12.70 15.42 -13.70
C ASP A 113 -14.10 14.94 -14.06
N SER A 114 -14.85 14.52 -13.04
CA SER A 114 -16.29 14.79 -12.91
C SER A 114 -16.85 14.21 -11.61
N ASN A 115 -17.32 15.13 -10.76
CA ASN A 115 -18.20 14.92 -9.61
C ASN A 115 -17.63 14.28 -8.33
N ASN A 116 -17.20 15.19 -7.45
CA ASN A 116 -17.68 15.24 -6.06
C ASN A 116 -19.04 14.55 -5.86
N GLN A 117 -19.03 13.29 -5.42
CA GLN A 117 -20.03 12.66 -4.55
C GLN A 117 -19.72 11.17 -4.39
N TYR A 118 -18.68 10.84 -3.62
CA TYR A 118 -18.73 9.62 -2.81
C TYR A 118 -18.54 10.01 -1.35
N SER A 119 -19.64 9.80 -0.63
CA SER A 119 -19.82 10.02 0.78
C SER A 119 -18.76 9.27 1.59
N ASN A 120 -18.24 9.97 2.60
CA ASN A 120 -17.49 9.45 3.74
C ASN A 120 -17.99 8.07 4.23
N GLN A 121 -17.13 7.05 4.16
CA GLN A 121 -17.01 5.83 5.00
C GLN A 121 -16.06 4.91 4.23
N ASP A 122 -14.76 4.87 4.50
CA ASP A 122 -14.19 4.27 5.69
C ASP A 122 -12.87 4.95 6.08
N GLN A 123 -12.82 5.42 7.32
CA GLN A 123 -11.57 5.77 7.98
C GLN A 123 -10.84 4.47 8.35
N THR A 124 -9.82 4.06 7.59
CA THR A 124 -8.72 3.29 8.18
C THR A 124 -7.72 4.29 8.76
N ALA A 125 -8.10 4.88 9.91
CA ALA A 125 -7.19 5.65 10.73
C ALA A 125 -6.11 4.72 11.29
N LEU A 126 -4.91 4.75 10.70
CA LEU A 126 -3.71 4.23 11.36
C LEU A 126 -3.29 5.24 12.44
N GLN A 127 -3.93 5.15 13.61
CA GLN A 127 -3.51 5.86 14.81
C GLN A 127 -2.29 5.14 15.38
N LEU A 128 -1.10 5.72 15.18
CA LEU A 128 0.08 5.35 15.96
C LEU A 128 -0.13 5.82 17.41
N VAL A 129 -0.16 4.86 18.34
CA VAL A 129 0.22 5.03 19.76
C VAL A 129 1.19 3.91 20.11
#